data_AF-A0A7C6VU33-F1
#
_entry.id   AF-A0A7C6VU33-F1
#
_cell.length_a   1.000
_cell.length_b   1.000
_cell.length_c   1.000
_cell.angle_alpha   90.00
_cell.angle_beta   90.00
_cell.angle_gamma   90.00
#
_symmetry.space_group_name_H-M   'P 1'
#
loop_
_entity.id
_entity.type
_entity.pdbx_description
1 polymer ?
#
loop_
_entity_poly.entity_id
_entity_poly.type
_entity_poly.pdbx_seq_one_letter_code
_entity_poly.pdbx_strand_id
1 'polypeptide(L)' 'MSRQPEISDWEFLIGYPLERAEEILREEGTSFQVVWTAAPKQREAASDSDSSEDAFVIAVRSGPPLSLVCAVQDWTVN' A
#
# COMPACT_ATOMS: atom_id res chain seq x y z
N MET A 1 23.81 1.71 25.08
CA MET A 1 22.79 0.80 24.52
C MET A 1 21.49 1.57 24.44
N SER A 2 21.33 2.37 23.39
CA SER A 2 20.15 3.22 23.21
C SER A 2 19.10 2.37 22.48
N ARG A 3 18.06 1.93 23.18
CA ARG A 3 16.84 1.45 22.53
C ARG A 3 16.22 2.66 21.84
N GLN A 4 16.59 2.90 20.58
CA GLN A 4 15.79 3.78 19.74
C GLN A 4 14.43 3.11 19.58
N PRO A 5 13.32 3.87 19.66
CA PRO A 5 12.03 3.29 19.37
C PRO A 5 12.13 2.70 17.96
N GLU A 6 11.73 1.44 17.81
CA GLU A 6 11.39 0.87 16.51
C GLU A 6 10.16 1.63 16.00
N ILE A 7 10.38 2.88 15.60
CA ILE A 7 9.46 3.63 14.76
C ILE A 7 9.35 2.74 13.55
N SER A 8 8.22 2.03 13.47
CA SER A 8 7.90 1.27 12.29
C SER A 8 7.96 2.27 11.13
N ASP A 9 9.00 2.18 10.29
CA ASP A 9 9.32 3.07 9.16
C ASP A 9 8.22 3.03 8.09
N TRP A 10 7.02 3.46 8.45
CA TRP A 10 5.91 3.66 7.55
C TRP A 10 5.95 5.10 7.07
N GLU A 11 6.22 5.27 5.78
CA GLU A 11 6.08 6.54 5.08
C GLU A 11 4.71 6.60 4.43
N PHE A 12 3.94 7.65 4.70
CA PHE A 12 2.61 7.81 4.12
C PHE A 12 2.70 8.46 2.74
N LEU A 13 2.23 7.75 1.72
CA LEU A 13 2.30 8.17 0.32
C LEU A 13 0.88 8.22 -0.27
N ILE A 14 0.01 9.01 0.36
CA ILE A 14 -1.43 9.02 0.09
C ILE A 14 -1.75 9.54 -1.30
N GLY A 15 -2.48 8.74 -2.09
CA GLY A 15 -3.01 9.14 -3.39
C GLY A 15 -2.04 8.89 -4.55
N TYR A 16 -0.97 8.13 -4.31
CA TYR A 16 -0.08 7.70 -5.38
C TYR A 16 -0.65 6.43 -6.05
N PRO A 17 -0.81 6.38 -7.39
CA PRO A 17 -1.38 5.22 -8.06
C PRO A 17 -0.53 3.96 -7.83
N LEU A 18 -1.16 2.83 -7.50
CA LEU A 18 -0.46 1.57 -7.32
C LEU A 18 0.32 1.17 -8.58
N GLU A 19 -0.29 1.31 -9.76
CA GLU A 19 0.33 0.97 -11.04
C GLU A 19 1.68 1.65 -11.25
N ARG A 20 1.76 2.95 -10.93
CA ARG A 20 3.01 3.74 -10.99
C ARG A 20 4.05 3.23 -9.99
N ALA A 21 3.63 2.86 -8.78
CA ALA A 21 4.54 2.37 -7.76
C ALA A 21 5.13 1.01 -8.16
N GLU A 22 4.29 0.12 -8.69
CA GLU A 22 4.73 -1.18 -9.18
C GLU A 22 5.67 -1.06 -10.39
N GLU A 23 5.41 -0.13 -11.31
CA GLU A 23 6.28 0.16 -12.45
C GLU A 23 7.69 0.54 -11.97
N ILE A 24 7.80 1.53 -11.07
CA ILE A 24 9.09 1.99 -10.53
C ILE A 24 9.81 0.88 -9.78
N LEU A 25 9.12 0.15 -8.91
CA LEU A 25 9.75 -0.89 -8.10
C LEU A 25 10.23 -2.07 -8.95
N ARG A 26 9.52 -2.35 -10.04
CA ARG A 26 9.92 -3.35 -11.04
C ARG A 26 11.13 -2.89 -11.84
N GLU A 27 11.17 -1.61 -12.25
CA GLU A 27 12.33 -1.01 -12.92
C GLU A 27 13.59 -1.02 -12.04
N GLU A 28 13.44 -0.71 -10.75
CA GLU A 28 14.53 -0.75 -9.75
C GLU A 28 14.92 -2.17 -9.33
N GLY A 29 14.16 -3.20 -9.73
CA GLY A 29 14.38 -4.59 -9.30
C GLY A 29 14.19 -4.80 -7.79
N THR A 30 13.39 -3.94 -7.14
CA THR A 30 13.14 -4.01 -5.70
C THR A 30 12.08 -5.06 -5.41
N SER A 31 12.34 -5.96 -4.46
CA SER A 31 11.33 -6.90 -3.99
C SER A 31 10.31 -6.18 -3.10
N PHE A 32 9.04 -6.18 -3.50
CA PHE A 32 7.96 -5.56 -2.75
C PHE A 32 6.79 -6.52 -2.52
N GLN A 33 5.98 -6.22 -1.51
CA GLN A 33 4.72 -6.87 -1.22
C GLN A 33 3.59 -5.85 -1.15
N VAL A 34 2.45 -6.15 -1.78
CA VAL A 34 1.27 -5.30 -1.76
C VAL A 34 0.31 -5.80 -0.69
N VAL A 35 -0.05 -4.91 0.24
CA VAL A 35 -0.99 -5.14 1.33
C VAL A 35 -2.25 -4.34 1.02
N TRP A 36 -3.34 -5.05 0.78
CA TRP A 36 -4.63 -4.45 0.49
C TRP A 36 -5.37 -4.07 1.76
N THR A 37 -5.83 -2.83 1.81
CA THR A 37 -6.71 -2.31 2.85
C THR A 37 -8.00 -1.80 2.21
N ALA A 38 -9.12 -2.09 2.86
CA ALA A 38 -10.43 -1.69 2.39
C ALA A 38 -11.28 -1.26 3.60
N ALA A 39 -12.26 -0.41 3.33
CA ALA A 39 -13.25 -0.07 4.34
C ALA A 39 -13.92 -1.35 4.88
N PRO A 40 -14.31 -1.40 6.17
CA PRO A 40 -14.91 -2.60 6.79
C PRO A 40 -16.12 -3.15 6.03
N LYS A 41 -16.89 -2.28 5.35
CA LYS A 41 -18.08 -2.61 4.55
C LYS A 41 -17.77 -3.02 3.10
N GLN A 42 -16.53 -2.86 2.63
CA GLN A 42 -16.09 -3.16 1.26
C GLN A 42 -15.00 -4.24 1.20
N ARG A 43 -14.81 -4.99 2.28
CA ARG A 43 -13.80 -6.06 2.35
C ARG A 43 -13.97 -7.13 1.27
N GLU A 44 -15.21 -7.33 0.80
CA GLU A 44 -15.54 -8.27 -0.27
C GLU A 44 -15.14 -7.73 -1.65
N ALA A 45 -15.32 -6.43 -1.90
CA ALA A 45 -14.96 -5.77 -3.18
C ALA A 45 -13.44 -5.68 -3.42
N ALA A 46 -12.64 -5.66 -2.35
CA ALA A 46 -11.19 -5.69 -2.43
C ALA A 46 -10.60 -7.06 -2.79
N SER A 47 -11.44 -8.11 -2.86
CA SER A 47 -11.03 -9.45 -3.30
C SER A 47 -11.21 -9.68 -4.81
N ASP A 48 -11.92 -8.77 -5.49
CA ASP A 48 -12.11 -8.80 -6.94
C ASP A 48 -10.99 -8.02 -7.62
N SER A 49 -10.26 -8.71 -8.51
CA SER A 49 -9.10 -8.20 -9.26
C SER A 49 -9.37 -6.95 -10.12
N ASP A 50 -10.63 -6.55 -10.28
CA ASP A 50 -11.07 -5.35 -11.02
C ASP A 50 -10.79 -4.05 -10.23
N SER A 51 -10.66 -4.12 -8.90
CA SER A 51 -10.40 -2.95 -8.04
C SER A 51 -8.93 -2.46 -8.05
N SER A 52 -8.07 -3.10 -8.86
CA SER A 52 -6.64 -2.81 -8.95
C SER A 52 -6.34 -1.52 -9.70
N GLU A 53 -7.16 -1.22 -10.72
CA GLU A 53 -6.97 -0.08 -11.64
C GLU A 53 -7.19 1.28 -10.96
N ASP A 54 -7.94 1.29 -9.85
CA ASP A 54 -8.28 2.49 -9.08
C ASP A 54 -7.64 2.50 -7.67
N ALA A 55 -6.63 1.67 -7.43
CA ALA A 55 -5.97 1.54 -6.14
C ALA A 55 -4.90 2.62 -5.91
N PHE A 56 -4.92 3.21 -4.72
CA PHE A 56 -3.91 4.17 -4.29
C PHE A 56 -3.05 3.59 -3.18
N VAL A 57 -1.74 3.79 -3.29
CA VAL A 57 -0.83 3.61 -2.16
C VAL A 57 -1.20 4.66 -1.11
N ILE A 58 -1.23 4.24 0.15
CA ILE A 58 -1.47 5.11 1.31
C ILE A 58 -0.29 5.09 2.27
N ALA A 59 0.48 4.00 2.28
CA ALA A 59 1.70 3.91 3.06
C ALA A 59 2.70 2.95 2.40
N VAL A 60 3.97 3.17 2.68
CA VAL A 60 5.10 2.35 2.27
C VAL A 60 5.91 2.04 3.51
N ARG A 61 6.35 0.79 3.67
CA ARG A 61 7.32 0.41 4.71
C ARG A 61 8.62 0.00 4.09
N SER A 62 9.66 0.69 4.51
CA SER A 62 11.04 0.34 4.23
C SER A 62 11.41 -0.95 4.97
N GLY A 63 11.80 -1.96 4.22
CA GLY A 63 12.20 -3.27 4.72
C GLY A 63 12.46 -4.22 3.54
N PRO A 64 13.21 -5.31 3.73
CA PRO A 64 13.31 -6.37 2.72
C PRO A 64 12.28 -7.48 3.04
N PRO A 65 11.17 -7.63 2.27
CA PRO A 65 10.75 -6.83 1.11
C PRO A 65 9.96 -5.57 1.48
N LEU A 66 9.95 -4.60 0.56
CA LEU A 66 9.30 -3.30 0.74
C LEU A 66 7.79 -3.51 0.79
N SER A 67 7.09 -2.97 1.79
CA SER A 67 5.64 -3.20 1.92
C SER A 67 4.85 -1.99 1.45
N LEU A 68 3.99 -2.17 0.46
CA LEU A 68 3.09 -1.13 -0.05
C LEU A 68 1.70 -1.39 0.51
N VAL A 69 1.15 -0.44 1.26
CA VAL A 69 -0.24 -0.49 1.70
C VAL A 69 -1.08 0.27 0.70
N CYS A 70 -2.04 -0.43 0.11
CA CYS A 70 -2.91 0.10 -0.93
C CYS A 70 -4.35 0.13 -0.45
N ALA A 71 -5.10 1.08 -0.98
CA ALA A 71 -6.47 1.37 -0.61
C ALA A 71 -7.30 1.58 -1.87
N VAL A 72 -8.48 0.94 -1.91
CA VAL A 72 -9.49 1.15 -2.96
C VAL A 72 -10.21 2.48 -2.73
N GLN A 73 -10.73 3.10 -3.80
CA GLN A 73 -11.18 4.50 -3.82
C GLN A 73 -12.34 4.89 -2.90
N ASP A 74 -13.09 3.95 -2.32
CA ASP A 74 -14.27 4.28 -1.53
C ASP A 74 -14.07 4.03 -0.02
N TRP A 75 -13.48 5.03 0.63
CA TRP A 75 -13.40 5.13 2.10
C TRP A 75 -14.49 6.02 2.67
N THR A 76 -15.51 6.34 1.87
CA THR A 76 -16.61 7.21 2.31
C THR A 76 -17.45 6.44 3.32
N VAL A 77 -17.33 6.82 4.59
CA VAL A 77 -18.17 6.25 5.67
C VAL A 77 -19.47 7.06 5.71
N ASN A 78 -20.46 6.64 4.93
CA ASN A 78 -21.84 7.15 5.05
C ASN A 78 -22.60 6.42 6.16
#